data_AF-A0A381LCI1-F1
#
_entry.id   AF-A0A381LCI1-F1
#
_cell.length_a   1.000
_cell.length_b   1.000
_cell.length_c   1.000
_cell.angle_alpha   90.00
_cell.angle_beta   90.00
_cell.angle_gamma   90.00
#
_symmetry.space_group_name_H-M   'P 1'
#
loop_
_entity.id
_entity.type
_entity.pdbx_description
1 polymer ?
#
loop_
_entity_poly.entity_id
_entity_poly.type
_entity_poly.pdbx_seq_one_letter_code
_entity_poly.pdbx_strand_id
1 'polypeptide(L)'
;SATCVLQISLQQIRCADSHCHDYDLCVLCFSNGETSHNHNPGTHPYRVIEQNSVPIYDKNWGADEELLLLEGAEIYGFGSWADIADHIGGYRNKDEVRAHYQKIYLDSPNFPLPLRASPQDTQLLDEISREEFQARKKRRI
;
A
#
# COMPACT_ATOMS: atom_id res chain seq x y z
N SER A 1 6.12 -1.72 23.74
CA SER A 1 5.77 -1.81 22.31
C SER A 1 4.82 -2.98 22.15
N ALA A 2 3.52 -2.71 22.01
CA ALA A 2 2.54 -3.76 21.75
C ALA A 2 2.58 -4.11 20.26
N THR A 3 3.57 -4.90 19.87
CA THR A 3 3.67 -5.41 18.50
C THR A 3 2.71 -6.59 18.40
N CYS A 4 1.60 -6.43 17.69
CA CYS A 4 0.72 -7.55 17.36
C CYS A 4 1.54 -8.60 16.59
N VAL A 5 1.69 -9.80 17.17
CA VAL A 5 2.43 -10.93 16.58
C VAL A 5 1.71 -11.59 15.39
N LEU A 6 0.49 -11.12 15.08
CA LEU A 6 -0.32 -11.60 13.98
C LEU A 6 -0.36 -10.54 12.87
N GLN A 7 0.67 -10.55 12.05
CA GLN A 7 0.87 -9.69 10.88
C GLN A 7 -0.06 -10.09 9.71
N ILE A 8 -1.32 -10.45 9.97
CA ILE A 8 -2.22 -11.10 8.99
C ILE A 8 -3.51 -10.29 8.71
N SER A 9 -3.75 -9.14 9.34
CA SER A 9 -4.89 -8.30 8.96
C SER A 9 -4.50 -7.26 7.89
N LEU A 10 -5.14 -7.34 6.72
CA LEU A 10 -5.04 -6.38 5.60
C LEU A 10 -5.52 -4.96 5.95
N GLN A 11 -5.95 -4.75 7.19
CA GLN A 11 -6.59 -3.55 7.68
C GLN A 11 -6.02 -3.24 9.07
N GLN A 12 -5.59 -1.99 9.28
CA GLN A 12 -5.08 -1.53 10.57
C GLN A 12 -6.02 -0.47 11.16
N ILE A 13 -6.09 -0.40 12.49
CA ILE A 13 -6.83 0.62 13.22
C ILE A 13 -5.81 1.49 13.94
N ARG A 14 -5.78 2.78 13.62
CA ARG A 14 -4.88 3.75 14.26
C ARG A 14 -5.63 4.59 15.28
N CYS A 15 -5.10 4.68 16.49
CA CYS A 15 -5.59 5.64 17.48
C CYS A 15 -5.40 7.08 16.96
N ALA A 16 -6.40 7.93 17.15
CA ALA A 16 -6.39 9.33 16.74
C ALA A 16 -6.32 10.31 17.93
N ASP A 17 -6.17 9.79 19.16
CA ASP A 17 -5.98 10.61 20.35
C ASP A 17 -4.57 11.20 20.39
N SER A 18 -4.44 12.48 20.76
CA SER A 18 -3.16 13.20 20.83
C SER A 18 -2.17 12.60 21.83
N HIS A 19 -2.64 11.83 22.82
CA HIS A 19 -1.79 11.18 23.82
C HIS A 19 -1.29 9.79 23.37
N CYS A 20 -1.72 9.33 22.19
CA CYS A 20 -1.31 8.06 21.58
C CYS A 20 -0.52 8.32 20.30
N HIS A 21 0.81 8.30 20.39
CA HIS A 21 1.69 8.40 19.23
C HIS A 21 1.96 7.02 18.63
N ASP A 22 1.77 6.90 17.31
CA ASP A 22 2.05 5.68 16.53
C ASP A 22 1.45 4.39 17.11
N TYR A 23 0.21 4.50 17.60
CA TYR A 23 -0.51 3.38 18.21
C TYR A 23 -1.46 2.73 17.20
N ASP A 24 -1.01 1.60 16.63
CA ASP A 24 -1.76 0.80 15.66
C ASP A 24 -2.16 -0.56 16.24
N LEU A 25 -3.38 -0.96 15.95
CA LEU A 25 -3.91 -2.28 16.29
C LEU A 25 -4.37 -3.00 15.03
N CYS A 26 -4.22 -4.32 15.00
CA CYS A 26 -4.96 -5.14 14.04
C CYS A 26 -6.46 -5.11 14.39
N VAL A 27 -7.33 -5.44 13.42
CA VAL A 27 -8.79 -5.46 13.63
C VAL A 27 -9.19 -6.35 14.81
N LEU A 28 -8.52 -7.50 14.98
CA LEU A 28 -8.82 -8.42 16.08
C LEU A 28 -8.46 -7.83 17.45
N CYS A 29 -7.26 -7.26 17.61
CA CYS A 29 -6.84 -6.62 18.86
C CYS A 29 -7.74 -5.43 19.21
N PHE A 30 -8.10 -4.63 18.21
CA PHE A 30 -9.05 -3.53 18.41
C PHE A 30 -10.42 -4.05 18.86
N SER A 31 -10.94 -5.11 18.23
CA SER A 31 -12.25 -5.69 18.56
C SER A 31 -12.29 -6.32 19.95
N ASN A 32 -11.16 -6.83 20.42
CA ASN A 32 -11.01 -7.38 21.77
C ASN A 32 -10.75 -6.31 22.85
N GLY A 33 -10.61 -5.03 22.46
CA GLY A 33 -10.27 -3.95 23.38
C GLY A 33 -8.86 -4.08 23.97
N GLU A 34 -7.93 -4.70 23.23
CA GLU A 34 -6.54 -4.82 23.64
C GLU A 34 -5.92 -3.43 23.80
N THR A 35 -5.23 -3.21 24.92
CA THR A 35 -4.62 -1.92 25.19
C THR A 35 -3.27 -2.06 25.88
N SER A 36 -2.43 -1.06 25.67
CA SER A 36 -1.15 -0.89 26.35
C SER A 36 -0.85 0.59 26.54
N HIS A 37 -0.01 0.88 27.52
CA HIS A 37 0.38 2.24 27.87
C HIS A 37 -0.84 3.12 28.19
N ASN A 38 -0.90 4.32 27.61
CA ASN A 38 -1.94 5.32 27.89
C ASN A 38 -3.14 5.21 26.94
N HIS A 39 -3.21 4.17 26.09
CA HIS A 39 -4.33 4.00 25.18
C HIS A 39 -5.58 3.57 25.95
N ASN A 40 -6.72 4.20 25.65
CA ASN A 40 -8.02 3.79 26.18
C ASN A 40 -8.96 3.42 25.02
N PRO A 41 -9.21 2.12 24.78
CA PRO A 41 -9.98 1.65 23.63
C PRO A 41 -11.46 2.05 23.69
N GLY A 42 -11.99 2.36 24.88
CA GLY A 42 -13.39 2.75 25.06
C GLY A 42 -13.67 4.24 24.84
N THR A 43 -12.65 5.08 24.78
CA THR A 43 -12.82 6.55 24.75
C THR A 43 -12.01 7.24 23.68
N HIS A 44 -10.89 6.66 23.24
CA HIS A 44 -10.03 7.29 22.26
C HIS A 44 -10.67 7.22 20.86
N PRO A 45 -10.68 8.33 20.09
CA PRO A 45 -11.05 8.27 18.69
C PRO A 45 -10.05 7.41 17.91
N TYR A 46 -10.49 6.83 16.81
CA TYR A 46 -9.67 6.01 15.93
C TYR A 46 -9.98 6.28 14.46
N ARG A 47 -9.07 5.87 13.59
CA ARG A 47 -9.27 5.84 12.14
C ARG A 47 -8.90 4.47 11.58
N VAL A 48 -9.65 4.05 10.58
CA VAL A 48 -9.38 2.84 9.82
C VAL A 48 -8.31 3.17 8.78
N ILE A 49 -7.16 2.49 8.85
CA ILE A 49 -6.09 2.60 7.86
C ILE A 49 -6.30 1.52 6.81
N GLU A 50 -6.65 1.97 5.62
CA GLU A 50 -6.82 1.13 4.44
C GLU A 50 -5.50 0.89 3.74
N GLN A 51 -5.29 -0.35 3.30
CA GLN A 51 -4.27 -0.62 2.30
C GLN A 51 -4.69 0.07 1.00
N ASN A 52 -3.82 0.96 0.50
CA ASN A 52 -3.97 1.70 -0.75
C ASN A 52 -3.79 0.80 -1.98
N SER A 53 -4.36 -0.40 -1.95
CA SER A 53 -4.31 -1.35 -3.06
C SER A 53 -5.47 -1.06 -4.00
N VAL A 54 -5.32 0.04 -4.71
CA VAL A 54 -6.20 0.58 -5.76
C VAL A 54 -5.35 1.04 -6.95
N PRO A 55 -5.85 0.98 -8.19
CA PRO A 55 -5.07 1.35 -9.37
C PRO A 55 -5.00 2.87 -9.54
N ILE A 56 -3.79 3.42 -9.62
CA ILE A 56 -3.57 4.87 -9.82
C ILE A 56 -2.86 5.21 -11.14
N TYR A 57 -1.94 4.37 -11.61
CA TYR A 57 -1.19 4.61 -12.86
C TYR A 57 -1.42 3.52 -13.92
N ASP A 58 -1.56 2.27 -13.48
CA ASP A 58 -1.91 1.14 -14.34
C ASP A 58 -3.01 0.29 -13.69
N LYS A 59 -3.95 -0.20 -14.50
CA LYS A 59 -5.09 -1.01 -14.05
C LYS A 59 -4.72 -2.31 -13.34
N ASN A 60 -3.49 -2.78 -13.51
CA ASN A 60 -3.01 -4.02 -12.92
C ASN A 60 -2.08 -3.79 -11.72
N TRP A 61 -1.75 -2.54 -11.38
CA TRP A 61 -0.81 -2.16 -10.33
C TRP A 61 -1.48 -1.32 -9.26
N GLY A 62 -1.33 -1.72 -8.00
CA GLY A 62 -1.89 -0.99 -6.86
C GLY A 62 -0.97 0.15 -6.44
N ALA A 63 -1.53 1.22 -5.86
CA ALA A 63 -0.71 2.32 -5.35
C ALA A 63 0.28 1.86 -4.26
N ASP A 64 -0.04 0.80 -3.52
CA ASP A 64 0.90 0.12 -2.62
C ASP A 64 2.07 -0.52 -3.35
N GLU A 65 1.83 -1.16 -4.51
CA GLU A 65 2.90 -1.73 -5.35
C GLU A 65 3.74 -0.65 -6.02
N GLU A 66 3.14 0.47 -6.44
CA GLU A 66 3.86 1.62 -7.00
C GLU A 66 4.81 2.23 -5.96
N LEU A 67 4.35 2.36 -4.72
CA LEU A 67 5.19 2.85 -3.62
C LEU A 67 6.35 1.90 -3.34
N LEU A 68 6.08 0.60 -3.17
CA LEU A 68 7.10 -0.42 -2.94
C LEU A 68 8.12 -0.50 -4.08
N LEU A 69 7.69 -0.25 -5.33
CA LEU A 69 8.60 -0.21 -6.47
C LEU A 69 9.63 0.92 -6.32
N LEU A 70 9.17 2.13 -5.98
CA LEU A 70 10.04 3.30 -5.82
C LEU A 70 10.94 3.16 -4.58
N GLU A 71 10.40 2.69 -3.46
CA GLU A 71 11.17 2.38 -2.25
C GLU A 71 12.23 1.31 -2.52
N GLY A 72 11.88 0.24 -3.22
CA GLY A 72 12.83 -0.79 -3.63
C GLY A 72 13.94 -0.23 -4.52
N ALA A 73 13.62 0.65 -5.47
CA ALA A 73 14.63 1.28 -6.32
C ALA A 73 15.59 2.18 -5.53
N GLU A 74 15.12 2.83 -4.47
CA GLU A 74 15.96 3.62 -3.54
C GLU A 74 16.86 2.71 -2.68
N ILE A 75 16.31 1.62 -2.12
CA ILE A 75 17.00 0.73 -1.18
C ILE A 75 18.03 -0.17 -1.89
N TYR A 76 17.65 -0.83 -2.98
CA TYR A 76 18.49 -1.82 -3.68
C TYR A 76 19.26 -1.24 -4.87
N GLY A 77 19.00 0.02 -5.20
CA GLY A 77 19.56 0.70 -6.36
C GLY A 77 18.77 0.46 -7.65
N PHE A 78 18.72 1.50 -8.47
CA PHE A 78 18.05 1.46 -9.75
C PHE A 78 18.65 0.38 -10.68
N GLY A 79 17.80 -0.48 -11.24
CA GLY A 79 18.20 -1.56 -12.14
C GLY A 79 18.31 -2.94 -11.47
N SER A 80 18.29 -3.01 -10.13
CA SER A 80 18.25 -4.25 -9.35
C SER A 80 16.86 -4.91 -9.39
N TRP A 81 16.32 -5.16 -10.60
CA TRP A 81 14.91 -5.52 -10.80
C TRP A 81 14.48 -6.82 -10.13
N ALA A 82 15.40 -7.75 -9.90
CA ALA A 82 15.11 -8.96 -9.15
C ALA A 82 14.84 -8.64 -7.68
N ASP A 83 15.74 -7.90 -7.03
CA ASP A 83 15.58 -7.50 -5.63
C ASP A 83 14.38 -6.56 -5.43
N ILE A 84 14.12 -5.66 -6.39
CA ILE A 84 12.95 -4.79 -6.38
C ILE A 84 11.65 -5.62 -6.53
N ALA A 85 11.63 -6.64 -7.39
CA ALA A 85 10.47 -7.53 -7.53
C ALA A 85 10.21 -8.32 -6.24
N ASP A 86 11.26 -8.85 -5.61
CA ASP A 86 11.16 -9.55 -4.33
C ASP A 86 10.66 -8.61 -3.21
N HIS A 87 11.08 -7.34 -3.23
CA HIS A 87 10.61 -6.33 -2.28
C HIS A 87 9.13 -5.97 -2.43
N ILE A 88 8.64 -5.82 -3.67
CA ILE A 88 7.21 -5.59 -3.95
C ILE A 88 6.39 -6.83 -3.53
N GLY A 89 6.92 -8.03 -3.80
CA GLY A 89 6.23 -9.30 -3.57
C GLY A 89 5.06 -9.52 -4.54
N GLY A 90 4.03 -10.26 -4.10
CA GLY A 90 2.78 -10.43 -4.85
C GLY A 90 2.91 -11.08 -6.23
N TYR A 91 3.90 -11.97 -6.41
CA TYR A 91 4.23 -12.70 -7.65
C TYR A 91 4.57 -11.80 -8.85
N ARG A 92 5.12 -10.60 -8.60
CA ARG A 92 5.76 -9.80 -9.66
C ARG A 92 7.10 -10.42 -10.03
N ASN A 93 7.41 -10.46 -11.32
CA ASN A 93 8.73 -10.90 -11.78
C ASN A 93 9.57 -9.70 -12.24
N LYS A 94 10.90 -9.85 -12.23
CA LYS A 94 11.84 -8.77 -12.56
C LYS A 94 11.59 -8.10 -13.92
N ASP A 95 11.19 -8.88 -14.94
CA ASP A 95 11.04 -8.36 -16.30
C ASP A 95 9.74 -7.54 -16.41
N GLU A 96 8.69 -7.97 -15.73
CA GLU A 96 7.44 -7.23 -15.56
C GLU A 96 7.67 -5.91 -14.80
N VAL A 97 8.39 -5.93 -13.68
CA VAL A 97 8.69 -4.74 -12.87
C VAL A 97 9.48 -3.73 -13.70
N ARG A 98 10.52 -4.19 -14.41
CA ARG A 98 11.30 -3.34 -15.31
C ARG A 98 10.45 -2.72 -16.41
N ALA A 99 9.63 -3.53 -17.08
CA ALA A 99 8.78 -3.07 -18.18
C ALA A 99 7.73 -2.06 -17.69
N HIS A 100 7.17 -2.29 -16.50
CA HIS A 100 6.24 -1.35 -15.88
C HIS A 100 6.90 -0.02 -15.55
N TYR A 101 8.07 -0.02 -14.91
CA TYR A 101 8.78 1.21 -14.59
C TYR A 101 9.10 2.02 -15.84
N GLN A 102 9.60 1.35 -16.89
CA GLN A 102 9.87 1.98 -18.18
C GLN A 102 8.61 2.65 -18.74
N LYS A 103 7.51 1.90 -18.85
CA LYS A 103 6.25 2.37 -19.44
C LYS A 103 5.64 3.53 -18.65
N ILE A 104 5.58 3.44 -17.32
CA ILE A 104 4.81 4.36 -16.48
C ILE A 104 5.61 5.60 -16.12
N TYR A 105 6.90 5.48 -15.86
CA TYR A 105 7.72 6.57 -15.37
C TYR A 105 8.59 7.16 -16.49
N LEU A 106 9.35 6.32 -17.21
CA LEU A 106 10.34 6.80 -18.18
C LEU A 106 9.72 7.22 -19.53
N ASP A 107 8.77 6.45 -20.04
CA ASP A 107 8.07 6.71 -21.31
C ASP A 107 6.86 7.64 -21.10
N SER A 108 6.70 8.20 -19.90
CA SER A 108 5.63 9.13 -19.60
C SER A 108 5.79 10.41 -20.43
N PRO A 109 4.73 10.91 -21.09
CA PRO A 109 4.78 12.22 -21.74
C PRO A 109 4.97 13.38 -20.74
N ASN A 110 4.74 13.13 -19.45
CA ASN A 110 4.91 14.10 -18.35
C ASN A 110 6.20 13.87 -17.55
N PHE A 111 7.19 13.17 -18.13
CA PHE A 111 8.48 12.91 -17.46
C PHE A 111 9.02 14.19 -16.77
N PRO A 112 9.41 14.13 -15.48
CA PRO A 112 9.71 12.93 -14.69
C PRO A 112 8.52 12.27 -13.98
N LEU A 113 7.30 12.77 -14.16
CA LEU A 113 6.11 12.26 -13.49
C LEU A 113 5.32 11.30 -14.39
N PRO A 114 4.61 10.30 -13.83
CA PRO A 114 3.63 9.51 -14.57
C PRO A 114 2.55 10.38 -15.22
N LEU A 115 1.96 9.90 -16.33
CA LEU A 115 0.89 10.60 -17.04
C LEU A 115 -0.26 11.02 -16.11
N ARG A 116 -0.63 10.12 -15.19
CA ARG A 116 -1.75 10.26 -14.24
C ARG A 116 -1.32 10.74 -12.85
N ALA A 117 -0.19 11.43 -12.73
CA ALA A 117 0.33 11.88 -11.42
C ALA A 117 -0.51 12.99 -10.74
N SER A 118 -1.52 13.53 -11.43
CA SER A 118 -2.39 14.57 -10.86
C SER A 118 -3.24 13.98 -9.72
N PRO A 119 -3.30 14.61 -8.54
CA PRO A 119 -4.19 14.19 -7.46
C PRO A 119 -5.69 14.27 -7.82
N GLN A 120 -6.03 14.99 -8.89
CA GLN A 120 -7.39 15.10 -9.40
C GLN A 120 -7.72 14.04 -10.47
N ASP A 121 -6.77 13.22 -10.92
CA ASP A 121 -7.06 12.12 -11.83
C ASP A 121 -7.63 10.91 -11.06
N THR A 122 -8.94 10.74 -11.13
CA THR A 122 -9.67 9.62 -10.52
C THR A 122 -10.09 8.55 -11.52
N GLN A 123 -9.67 8.65 -12.79
CA GLN A 123 -10.26 7.85 -13.87
C GLN A 123 -10.18 6.34 -13.62
N LEU A 124 -9.04 5.84 -13.15
CA LEU A 124 -8.87 4.40 -12.88
C LEU A 124 -9.63 3.93 -11.63
N LEU A 125 -9.81 4.81 -10.64
CA LEU A 125 -10.61 4.53 -9.45
C LEU A 125 -12.10 4.47 -9.79
N ASP A 126 -12.54 5.32 -10.73
CA ASP A 126 -13.92 5.35 -11.22
C ASP A 126 -14.23 4.17 -12.16
N GLU A 127 -13.24 3.71 -12.94
CA GLU A 127 -13.38 2.60 -13.90
C GLU A 127 -13.39 1.22 -13.21
N ILE A 128 -12.53 1.02 -12.20
CA ILE A 128 -12.32 -0.29 -11.57
C ILE A 128 -12.63 -0.17 -10.08
N SER A 129 -13.69 -0.85 -9.63
CA SER A 129 -14.01 -0.84 -8.21
C SER A 129 -12.87 -1.47 -7.40
N ARG A 130 -12.73 -1.00 -6.16
CA ARG A 130 -11.72 -1.52 -5.23
C ARG A 130 -11.86 -3.03 -5.05
N GLU A 131 -13.08 -3.53 -4.91
CA GLU A 131 -13.37 -4.97 -4.74
C GLU A 131 -12.91 -5.77 -5.95
N GLU A 132 -13.16 -5.25 -7.15
CA GLU A 132 -12.72 -5.89 -8.38
C GLU A 132 -11.20 -5.93 -8.48
N PHE A 133 -10.53 -4.80 -8.21
CA PHE A 133 -9.07 -4.73 -8.23
C PHE A 133 -8.45 -5.71 -7.22
N GLN A 134 -8.98 -5.74 -5.99
CA GLN A 134 -8.55 -6.66 -4.95
C GLN A 134 -8.75 -8.12 -5.34
N ALA A 135 -9.89 -8.46 -5.97
CA ALA A 135 -10.13 -9.81 -6.46
C ALA A 135 -9.15 -10.21 -7.57
N ARG A 136 -8.80 -9.29 -8.48
CA ARG A 136 -7.77 -9.52 -9.52
C ARG A 136 -6.40 -9.74 -8.88
N LYS A 137 -6.00 -8.89 -7.94
CA LYS A 137 -4.72 -9.00 -7.21
C LYS A 137 -4.63 -10.32 -6.45
N LYS A 138 -5.69 -10.71 -5.73
CA LYS A 138 -5.75 -12.00 -5.01
C LYS A 138 -5.63 -13.22 -5.92
N ARG A 139 -6.10 -13.15 -7.17
CA ARG A 139 -5.93 -14.26 -8.13
C ARG A 139 -4.51 -14.43 -8.66
N ARG A 140 -3.67 -13.39 -8.54
CA ARG A 140 -2.26 -13.42 -8.95
C ARG A 140 -1.36 -14.04 -7.88
N ILE A 141 -1.77 -13.95 -6.61
CA ILE A 141 -1.04 -14.40 -5.41
C ILE A 141 -1.45 -15.84 -5.06
#